data_AF-A0A812W6D8-F1
#
_entry.id   AF-A0A812W6D8-F1
#
_cell.length_a   1.000
_cell.length_b   1.000
_cell.length_c   1.000
_cell.angle_alpha   90.00
_cell.angle_beta   90.00
_cell.angle_gamma   90.00
#
_symmetry.space_group_name_H-M   'P 1'
#
loop_
_entity.id
_entity.type
_entity.pdbx_description
1 polymer ?
#
loop_
_entity_poly.entity_id
_entity_poly.type
_entity_poly.pdbx_seq_one_letter_code
_entity_poly.pdbx_strand_id
1 'polypeptide(L)'
;MINDILWLHRSMFTDDGVYVEGVAMYSFMSITGLVGISALQKASFGFAPEAVDEDALVRLVRFHLASMSTDAYTVAFGDSHRKRGWGDLSTLQAALAPKKIARDAPAENLTPCGAREYCSAMWGCPKCWYGSGGLYEDPWRISPDLLALNLTDLVAWCSVSSSQPLGGQLLRVFSDGGYASIRTPLLPAQGSPHCFGTGSAEICVRSGPSLADNIPYAFLALQARPSSFSHSEVDFGTFIWSAWGARLISEYGYGTISTAVGPWDTRRYEYIDNNPAGHNTVVVREAFKDAEEQINFSQLHLAVGSLGYSEARTDSEEGRCLELDGSVPYGASRSDGWLDVMRRYACPVSDGAFVLVDLLAVKRNRTAMHIYGAQYGGPNFDEAEPPSLRLHIDEYFHTETSAPLATDSNGNRLAQELEFDRSSDPSAFKWCSHVDPVVLNAGAVVLHARCGLGGFRPADGSGLISGFSISGGHFVYDGLVTTVDTWKRPNWLKKRRIRFVGNSTVGAEGDLRLFVLSPFPATQNDTPEISLESCTEELDCPYNASVTQCSCVSMCSNSILRWAVVLLG
;
A
#
# COMPACT_ATOMS: atom_id res chain seq x y z
N MET A 1 -22.95 28.13 0.01
CA MET A 1 -22.83 26.95 0.89
C MET A 1 -22.48 25.68 0.12
N ILE A 2 -23.33 25.16 -0.80
CA ILE A 2 -22.97 23.94 -1.56
C ILE A 2 -21.72 24.16 -2.43
N ASN A 3 -21.64 25.25 -3.19
CA ASN A 3 -20.44 25.56 -3.98
C ASN A 3 -19.17 25.71 -3.12
N ASP A 4 -19.29 26.20 -1.88
CA ASP A 4 -18.15 26.38 -0.98
C ASP A 4 -17.59 25.02 -0.52
N ILE A 5 -18.47 24.04 -0.28
CA ILE A 5 -18.06 22.66 0.03
C ILE A 5 -17.39 22.01 -1.18
N LEU A 6 -17.94 22.18 -2.39
CA LEU A 6 -17.32 21.64 -3.61
C LEU A 6 -15.94 22.27 -3.87
N TRP A 7 -15.78 23.56 -3.54
CA TRP A 7 -14.50 24.26 -3.66
C TRP A 7 -13.41 23.69 -2.74
N LEU A 8 -13.77 23.29 -1.50
CA LEU A 8 -12.84 22.65 -0.59
C LEU A 8 -12.33 21.30 -1.13
N HIS A 9 -13.20 20.52 -1.77
CA HIS A 9 -12.80 19.25 -2.37
C HIS A 9 -11.91 19.43 -3.60
N ARG A 10 -12.03 20.54 -4.34
CA ARG A 10 -11.16 20.82 -5.50
C ARG A 10 -9.68 20.79 -5.11
N SER A 11 -9.32 21.45 -4.01
CA SER A 11 -7.94 21.48 -3.50
C SER A 11 -7.44 20.15 -2.94
N MET A 12 -8.31 19.15 -2.83
CA MET A 12 -7.93 17.80 -2.36
C MET A 12 -7.55 16.87 -3.51
N PHE A 13 -7.87 17.23 -4.76
CA PHE A 13 -7.33 16.54 -5.92
C PHE A 13 -6.00 17.17 -6.31
N THR A 14 -5.00 16.33 -6.50
CA THR A 14 -3.71 16.75 -7.06
C THR A 14 -3.74 16.77 -8.58
N ASP A 15 -2.73 17.38 -9.17
CA ASP A 15 -2.61 17.52 -10.62
C ASP A 15 -2.50 16.18 -11.35
N ASP A 16 -2.11 15.09 -10.68
CA ASP A 16 -2.10 13.73 -11.24
C ASP A 16 -3.37 12.90 -10.90
N GLY A 17 -4.36 13.52 -10.24
CA GLY A 17 -5.67 12.94 -9.95
C GLY A 17 -5.78 12.18 -8.63
N VAL A 18 -4.75 12.14 -7.79
CA VAL A 18 -4.87 11.54 -6.45
C VAL A 18 -5.72 12.43 -5.54
N TYR A 19 -6.65 11.80 -4.82
CA TYR A 19 -7.35 12.43 -3.71
C TYR A 19 -6.52 12.26 -2.42
N VAL A 20 -6.03 13.37 -1.87
CA VAL A 20 -4.99 13.39 -0.81
C VAL A 20 -5.43 12.79 0.53
N GLU A 21 -6.71 12.57 0.76
CA GLU A 21 -7.20 11.92 2.00
C GLU A 21 -7.41 10.41 1.85
N GLY A 22 -7.11 9.85 0.67
CA GLY A 22 -7.25 8.42 0.39
C GLY A 22 -8.47 8.06 -0.44
N VAL A 23 -8.52 6.78 -0.84
CA VAL A 23 -9.44 6.30 -1.88
C VAL A 23 -10.86 6.01 -1.36
N ALA A 24 -11.02 5.27 -0.26
CA ALA A 24 -12.29 4.60 0.00
C ALA A 24 -13.33 5.41 0.80
N MET A 25 -12.91 6.40 1.59
CA MET A 25 -13.82 7.29 2.29
C MET A 25 -14.07 8.55 1.48
N TYR A 26 -13.04 9.36 1.26
CA TYR A 26 -13.27 10.73 0.80
C TYR A 26 -13.33 10.88 -0.71
N SER A 27 -12.57 10.07 -1.46
CA SER A 27 -12.70 10.06 -2.92
C SER A 27 -14.07 9.53 -3.36
N PHE A 28 -14.46 8.32 -2.93
CA PHE A 28 -15.76 7.73 -3.33
C PHE A 28 -16.98 8.57 -2.93
N MET A 29 -16.98 9.08 -1.69
CA MET A 29 -18.12 9.84 -1.18
C MET A 29 -18.27 11.19 -1.88
N SER A 30 -17.16 11.83 -2.26
CA SER A 30 -17.20 13.16 -2.87
C SER A 30 -17.62 13.12 -4.35
N ILE A 31 -17.13 12.16 -5.14
CA ILE A 31 -17.33 12.12 -6.60
C ILE A 31 -18.80 12.13 -6.99
N THR A 32 -19.62 11.28 -6.35
CA THR A 32 -21.04 11.14 -6.71
C THR A 32 -21.77 12.48 -6.54
N GLY A 33 -21.50 13.18 -5.43
CA GLY A 33 -22.04 14.50 -5.16
C GLY A 33 -21.49 15.56 -6.10
N LEU A 34 -20.16 15.59 -6.31
CA LEU A 34 -19.46 16.53 -7.19
C LEU A 34 -20.01 16.47 -8.62
N VAL A 35 -20.06 15.27 -9.21
CA VAL A 35 -20.57 15.05 -10.57
C VAL A 35 -22.08 15.34 -10.63
N GLY A 36 -22.85 14.91 -9.63
CA GLY A 36 -24.29 15.13 -9.58
C GLY A 36 -24.69 16.61 -9.52
N ILE A 37 -24.08 17.38 -8.61
CA ILE A 37 -24.35 18.82 -8.48
C ILE A 37 -23.89 19.57 -9.71
N SER A 38 -22.73 19.24 -10.27
CA SER A 38 -22.20 19.89 -11.46
C SER A 38 -23.07 19.63 -12.69
N ALA A 39 -23.53 18.39 -12.88
CA ALA A 39 -24.47 18.04 -13.94
C ALA A 39 -25.80 18.78 -13.78
N LEU A 40 -26.33 18.88 -12.54
CA LEU A 40 -27.55 19.63 -12.26
C LEU A 40 -27.41 21.12 -12.57
N GLN A 41 -26.30 21.74 -12.17
CA GLN A 41 -26.04 23.15 -12.45
C GLN A 41 -25.90 23.40 -13.95
N LYS A 42 -25.20 22.53 -14.67
CA LYS A 42 -25.11 22.61 -16.13
C LYS A 42 -26.47 22.48 -16.81
N ALA A 43 -27.28 21.51 -16.40
CA ALA A 43 -28.62 21.33 -16.94
C ALA A 43 -29.54 22.53 -16.64
N SER A 44 -29.39 23.15 -15.46
CA SER A 44 -30.26 24.24 -15.01
C SER A 44 -29.85 25.61 -15.55
N PHE A 45 -28.55 25.87 -15.65
CA PHE A 45 -28.00 27.20 -15.92
C PHE A 45 -27.13 27.26 -17.18
N GLY A 46 -26.85 26.13 -17.83
CA GLY A 46 -26.05 26.04 -19.05
C GLY A 46 -24.53 26.06 -18.84
N PHE A 47 -24.07 26.03 -17.58
CA PHE A 47 -22.65 25.97 -17.20
C PHE A 47 -22.41 25.01 -16.02
N ALA A 48 -21.28 24.31 -16.02
CA ALA A 48 -20.80 23.54 -14.87
C ALA A 48 -19.96 24.46 -13.95
N PRO A 49 -19.96 24.24 -12.63
CA PRO A 49 -19.15 25.02 -11.72
C PRO A 49 -17.66 24.75 -11.95
N GLU A 50 -16.84 25.81 -11.98
CA GLU A 50 -15.37 25.68 -12.00
C GLU A 50 -14.81 25.00 -10.74
N ALA A 51 -15.64 24.83 -9.70
CA ALA A 51 -15.29 24.12 -8.48
C ALA A 51 -14.98 22.63 -8.72
N VAL A 52 -15.39 22.06 -9.86
CA VAL A 52 -15.03 20.68 -10.23
C VAL A 52 -13.99 20.72 -11.33
N ASP A 53 -12.78 20.29 -10.99
CA ASP A 53 -11.73 20.07 -11.98
C ASP A 53 -12.03 18.78 -12.74
N GLU A 54 -12.53 18.93 -13.97
CA GLU A 54 -12.95 17.81 -14.81
C GLU A 54 -11.77 16.92 -15.17
N ASP A 55 -10.60 17.52 -15.44
CA ASP A 55 -9.40 16.79 -15.81
C ASP A 55 -8.85 16.00 -14.61
N ALA A 56 -8.97 16.55 -13.40
CA ALA A 56 -8.65 15.82 -12.18
C ALA A 56 -9.57 14.59 -12.02
N LEU A 57 -10.87 14.70 -12.31
CA LEU A 57 -11.79 13.54 -12.30
C LEU A 57 -11.43 12.48 -13.35
N VAL A 58 -10.90 12.88 -14.51
CA VAL A 58 -10.38 11.94 -15.51
C VAL A 58 -9.20 11.16 -14.96
N ARG A 59 -8.22 11.88 -14.41
CA ARG A 59 -6.99 11.28 -13.87
C ARG A 59 -7.27 10.43 -12.63
N LEU A 60 -8.28 10.79 -11.85
CA LEU A 60 -8.75 10.06 -10.68
C LEU A 60 -9.14 8.61 -10.99
N VAL A 61 -9.68 8.33 -12.18
CA VAL A 61 -10.00 6.96 -12.61
C VAL A 61 -8.75 6.09 -12.58
N ARG A 62 -7.62 6.61 -13.05
CA ARG A 62 -6.33 5.91 -13.02
C ARG A 62 -5.88 5.66 -11.58
N PHE A 63 -6.03 6.64 -10.69
CA PHE A 63 -5.72 6.48 -9.26
C PHE A 63 -6.59 5.42 -8.58
N HIS A 64 -7.90 5.42 -8.84
CA HIS A 64 -8.81 4.39 -8.35
C HIS A 64 -8.35 3.01 -8.79
N LEU A 65 -8.20 2.78 -10.10
CA LEU A 65 -7.75 1.48 -10.61
C LEU A 65 -6.40 1.05 -10.01
N ALA A 66 -5.47 1.99 -9.85
CA ALA A 66 -4.17 1.76 -9.21
C ALA A 66 -4.28 1.37 -7.73
N SER A 67 -5.35 1.77 -7.05
CA SER A 67 -5.61 1.55 -5.62
C SER A 67 -6.37 0.26 -5.31
N MET A 68 -6.52 -0.64 -6.29
CA MET A 68 -7.09 -1.97 -6.10
C MET A 68 -6.00 -3.04 -6.07
N SER A 69 -5.84 -3.65 -4.90
CA SER A 69 -4.84 -4.70 -4.62
C SER A 69 -5.31 -6.07 -5.12
N THR A 70 -4.42 -7.08 -5.13
CA THR A 70 -4.71 -8.40 -5.72
C THR A 70 -5.70 -9.21 -4.90
N ASP A 71 -5.82 -8.91 -3.60
CA ASP A 71 -6.90 -9.40 -2.73
C ASP A 71 -8.27 -8.78 -3.03
N ALA A 72 -8.34 -7.94 -4.07
CA ALA A 72 -9.48 -7.14 -4.49
C ALA A 72 -9.99 -6.18 -3.41
N TYR A 73 -9.16 -5.82 -2.44
CA TYR A 73 -9.45 -4.74 -1.51
C TYR A 73 -8.80 -3.44 -1.96
N THR A 74 -9.43 -2.32 -1.64
CA THR A 74 -8.81 -1.01 -1.77
C THR A 74 -7.56 -0.91 -0.90
N VAL A 75 -6.58 -0.18 -1.39
CA VAL A 75 -5.42 0.26 -0.62
C VAL A 75 -5.90 1.17 0.51
N ALA A 76 -5.46 0.86 1.73
CA ALA A 76 -5.98 1.45 2.96
C ALA A 76 -4.92 2.40 3.55
N PHE A 77 -4.63 3.43 2.76
CA PHE A 77 -3.64 4.47 2.99
C PHE A 77 -4.35 5.76 3.38
N GLY A 78 -3.91 6.42 4.46
CA GLY A 78 -4.69 7.45 5.13
C GLY A 78 -5.93 6.87 5.81
N ASP A 79 -6.86 7.77 6.15
CA ASP A 79 -8.22 7.44 6.58
C ASP A 79 -9.04 6.88 5.39
N SER A 80 -8.59 5.77 4.82
CA SER A 80 -9.22 5.01 3.76
C SER A 80 -9.61 3.64 4.32
N HIS A 81 -10.89 3.30 4.25
CA HIS A 81 -11.32 1.96 4.59
C HIS A 81 -10.71 0.93 3.63
N ARG A 82 -10.30 -0.20 4.20
CA ARG A 82 -10.12 -1.44 3.45
C ARG A 82 -11.50 -1.94 2.99
N LYS A 83 -11.98 -1.48 1.84
CA LYS A 83 -13.26 -1.88 1.22
C LYS A 83 -12.98 -2.97 0.19
N ARG A 84 -13.73 -4.06 0.21
CA ARG A 84 -13.58 -5.07 -0.83
C ARG A 84 -14.35 -4.70 -2.07
N GLY A 85 -13.62 -4.60 -3.17
CA GLY A 85 -14.13 -4.23 -4.47
C GLY A 85 -14.72 -2.84 -4.53
N TRP A 86 -15.27 -2.51 -5.70
CA TRP A 86 -16.06 -1.30 -5.89
C TRP A 86 -17.47 -1.56 -5.39
N GLY A 87 -17.85 -0.90 -4.29
CA GLY A 87 -19.20 -1.01 -3.72
C GLY A 87 -20.21 0.01 -4.27
N ASP A 88 -19.80 0.83 -5.23
CA ASP A 88 -20.59 1.86 -5.89
C ASP A 88 -20.03 2.13 -7.30
N LEU A 89 -20.65 3.04 -8.04
CA LEU A 89 -20.28 3.38 -9.42
C LEU A 89 -19.40 4.63 -9.51
N SER A 90 -18.82 5.14 -8.40
CA SER A 90 -18.15 6.44 -8.39
C SER A 90 -16.97 6.50 -9.36
N THR A 91 -16.17 5.45 -9.50
CA THR A 91 -15.10 5.38 -10.52
C THR A 91 -15.65 5.52 -11.94
N LEU A 92 -16.77 4.86 -12.26
CA LEU A 92 -17.41 4.99 -13.58
C LEU A 92 -18.06 6.37 -13.75
N GLN A 93 -18.61 6.95 -12.68
CA GLN A 93 -19.14 8.31 -12.72
C GLN A 93 -18.03 9.34 -12.99
N ALA A 94 -16.86 9.17 -12.39
CA ALA A 94 -15.67 9.99 -12.69
C ALA A 94 -15.23 9.82 -14.16
N ALA A 95 -15.17 8.59 -14.66
CA ALA A 95 -14.82 8.31 -16.06
C ALA A 95 -15.79 8.97 -17.06
N LEU A 96 -17.08 9.04 -16.70
CA LEU A 96 -18.12 9.67 -17.51
C LEU A 96 -18.33 11.17 -17.19
N ALA A 97 -17.59 11.73 -16.23
CA ALA A 97 -17.80 13.10 -15.79
C ALA A 97 -17.69 14.07 -16.97
N PRO A 98 -16.65 14.04 -17.84
CA PRO A 98 -16.56 15.01 -18.94
C PRO A 98 -17.77 15.05 -19.88
N LYS A 99 -18.43 13.91 -20.14
CA LYS A 99 -19.69 13.91 -20.91
C LYS A 99 -20.81 14.70 -20.22
N LYS A 100 -20.86 14.64 -18.89
CA LYS A 100 -21.88 15.27 -18.07
C LYS A 100 -21.59 16.74 -17.84
N ILE A 101 -20.34 17.09 -17.52
CA ILE A 101 -19.95 18.43 -17.07
C ILE A 101 -19.31 19.27 -18.20
N ALA A 102 -18.53 18.68 -19.10
CA ALA A 102 -17.88 19.39 -20.21
C ALA A 102 -18.80 19.61 -21.44
N ARG A 103 -18.55 20.67 -22.22
CA ARG A 103 -19.08 20.78 -23.59
C ARG A 103 -18.12 20.05 -24.53
N ASP A 104 -18.59 18.97 -25.16
CA ASP A 104 -17.96 18.30 -26.31
C ASP A 104 -16.70 17.45 -26.07
N ALA A 105 -16.39 17.04 -24.84
CA ALA A 105 -15.28 16.11 -24.58
C ALA A 105 -15.68 14.64 -24.88
N PRO A 106 -14.91 13.88 -25.68
CA PRO A 106 -15.13 12.45 -25.87
C PRO A 106 -14.91 11.69 -24.55
N ALA A 107 -15.76 10.70 -24.23
CA ALA A 107 -15.62 9.89 -23.01
C ALA A 107 -14.58 8.77 -23.15
N GLU A 108 -13.35 9.13 -23.49
CA GLU A 108 -12.27 8.18 -23.74
C GLU A 108 -11.49 7.78 -22.48
N ASN A 109 -11.97 8.13 -21.29
CA ASN A 109 -11.18 8.02 -20.05
C ASN A 109 -11.08 6.60 -19.48
N LEU A 110 -11.97 5.70 -19.89
CA LEU A 110 -11.94 4.30 -19.48
C LEU A 110 -11.57 3.42 -20.67
N THR A 111 -10.31 3.01 -20.73
CA THR A 111 -9.83 2.09 -21.77
C THR A 111 -10.51 0.71 -21.63
N PRO A 112 -10.56 -0.12 -22.69
CA PRO A 112 -11.03 -1.50 -22.60
C PRO A 112 -10.45 -2.28 -21.42
N CYS A 113 -9.14 -2.15 -21.20
CA CYS A 113 -8.46 -2.85 -20.11
C CYS A 113 -8.67 -2.19 -18.75
N GLY A 114 -8.81 -0.86 -18.69
CA GLY A 114 -9.24 -0.16 -17.47
C GLY A 114 -10.66 -0.56 -17.06
N ALA A 115 -11.56 -0.75 -18.02
CA ALA A 115 -12.90 -1.28 -17.78
C ALA A 115 -12.84 -2.72 -17.27
N ARG A 116 -11.97 -3.57 -17.84
CA ARG A 116 -11.78 -4.95 -17.37
C ARG A 116 -11.26 -4.98 -15.92
N GLU A 117 -10.27 -4.15 -15.60
CA GLU A 117 -9.73 -3.98 -14.25
C GLU A 117 -10.76 -3.46 -13.26
N TYR A 118 -11.59 -2.49 -13.65
CA TYR A 118 -12.72 -2.06 -12.83
C TYR A 118 -13.69 -3.22 -12.56
N CYS A 119 -14.10 -3.91 -13.62
CA CYS A 119 -15.08 -5.00 -13.55
C CYS A 119 -14.56 -6.22 -12.79
N SER A 120 -13.25 -6.51 -12.83
CA SER A 120 -12.66 -7.64 -12.10
C SER A 120 -12.76 -7.46 -10.59
N ALA A 121 -12.75 -6.22 -10.11
CA ALA A 121 -12.84 -5.89 -8.69
C ALA A 121 -14.25 -5.49 -8.24
N MET A 122 -15.28 -5.57 -9.09
CA MET A 122 -16.64 -5.23 -8.67
C MET A 122 -17.27 -6.36 -7.84
N TRP A 123 -17.63 -6.07 -6.58
CA TRP A 123 -18.23 -7.07 -5.68
C TRP A 123 -19.64 -7.45 -6.14
N GLY A 124 -19.93 -8.76 -6.20
CA GLY A 124 -21.28 -9.27 -6.48
C GLY A 124 -21.61 -9.60 -7.94
N CYS A 125 -20.60 -9.84 -8.79
CA CYS A 125 -20.84 -10.21 -10.19
C CYS A 125 -20.35 -11.61 -10.56
N PRO A 126 -21.24 -12.62 -10.64
CA PRO A 126 -20.95 -13.86 -11.36
C PRO A 126 -20.83 -13.64 -12.88
N LYS A 127 -21.46 -12.56 -13.37
CA LYS A 127 -21.32 -11.83 -14.65
C LYS A 127 -21.75 -10.40 -14.31
N CYS A 128 -21.09 -9.35 -14.80
CA CYS A 128 -21.17 -7.92 -14.39
C CYS A 128 -22.55 -7.22 -14.22
N TRP A 129 -23.59 -7.82 -13.64
CA TRP A 129 -24.89 -7.22 -13.40
C TRP A 129 -25.21 -7.03 -11.92
N TYR A 130 -25.48 -5.76 -11.59
CA TYR A 130 -26.59 -5.32 -10.74
C TYR A 130 -26.95 -6.32 -9.63
N GLY A 131 -26.37 -6.22 -8.43
CA GLY A 131 -26.91 -7.02 -7.32
C GLY A 131 -25.99 -7.35 -6.15
N SER A 132 -25.48 -6.34 -5.46
CA SER A 132 -25.44 -6.40 -3.99
C SER A 132 -25.06 -5.03 -3.42
N GLY A 133 -26.03 -4.36 -2.79
CA GLY A 133 -25.78 -3.37 -1.74
C GLY A 133 -25.92 -1.88 -2.05
N GLY A 134 -26.36 -1.47 -3.24
CA GLY A 134 -26.59 -0.03 -3.49
C GLY A 134 -27.31 0.28 -4.80
N LEU A 135 -27.04 -0.50 -5.83
CA LEU A 135 -27.57 -0.28 -7.18
C LEU A 135 -29.07 -0.64 -7.32
N TYR A 136 -29.57 -1.57 -6.48
CA TYR A 136 -31.00 -1.87 -6.35
C TYR A 136 -31.64 -1.26 -5.10
N GLU A 137 -30.84 -0.81 -4.14
CA GLU A 137 -31.38 -0.11 -2.97
C GLU A 137 -31.87 1.29 -3.37
N ASP A 138 -31.24 1.89 -4.38
CA ASP A 138 -31.63 3.19 -4.91
C ASP A 138 -31.41 3.27 -6.43
N PRO A 139 -32.41 2.90 -7.25
CA PRO A 139 -32.31 2.95 -8.71
C PRO A 139 -32.10 4.37 -9.24
N TRP A 140 -32.35 5.40 -8.44
CA TRP A 140 -32.15 6.80 -8.80
C TRP A 140 -30.68 7.23 -8.72
N ARG A 141 -29.79 6.41 -8.14
CA ARG A 141 -28.34 6.67 -8.12
C ARG A 141 -27.63 6.36 -9.44
N ILE A 142 -28.31 5.70 -10.37
CA ILE A 142 -27.74 5.35 -11.67
C ILE A 142 -28.11 6.44 -12.67
N SER A 143 -27.11 7.20 -13.11
CA SER A 143 -27.32 8.18 -14.18
C SER A 143 -27.62 7.48 -15.52
N PRO A 144 -28.47 8.05 -16.38
CA PRO A 144 -28.74 7.51 -17.73
C PRO A 144 -27.47 7.20 -18.54
N ASP A 145 -26.41 8.00 -18.43
CA ASP A 145 -25.14 7.77 -19.13
C ASP A 145 -24.43 6.48 -18.71
N LEU A 146 -24.58 6.07 -17.45
CA LEU A 146 -24.04 4.81 -16.96
C LEU A 146 -24.83 3.62 -17.53
N LEU A 147 -26.15 3.77 -17.72
CA LEU A 147 -26.98 2.74 -18.37
C LEU A 147 -26.66 2.61 -19.87
N ALA A 148 -26.24 3.71 -20.50
CA ALA A 148 -25.81 3.72 -21.89
C ALA A 148 -24.39 3.16 -22.10
N LEU A 149 -23.60 2.99 -21.03
CA LEU A 149 -22.25 2.46 -21.11
C LEU A 149 -22.27 0.92 -21.28
N ASN A 150 -21.99 0.45 -22.50
CA ASN A 150 -21.86 -0.97 -22.75
C ASN A 150 -20.50 -1.50 -22.28
N LEU A 151 -20.39 -1.78 -20.98
CA LEU A 151 -19.17 -2.33 -20.37
C LEU A 151 -18.80 -3.71 -20.93
N THR A 152 -19.79 -4.53 -21.30
CA THR A 152 -19.54 -5.86 -21.86
C THR A 152 -18.77 -5.76 -23.16
N ASP A 153 -19.25 -4.92 -24.08
CA ASP A 153 -18.57 -4.69 -25.36
C ASP A 153 -17.21 -4.06 -25.11
N LEU A 154 -17.14 -3.01 -24.28
CA LEU A 154 -15.89 -2.30 -23.98
C LEU A 154 -14.80 -3.25 -23.43
N VAL A 155 -15.14 -4.13 -22.50
CA VAL A 155 -14.20 -5.12 -21.92
C VAL A 155 -13.76 -6.15 -22.96
N ALA A 156 -14.61 -6.52 -23.90
CA ALA A 156 -14.28 -7.50 -24.95
C ALA A 156 -13.15 -7.02 -25.88
N TRP A 157 -12.88 -5.72 -25.94
CA TRP A 157 -11.76 -5.14 -26.69
C TRP A 157 -10.42 -5.19 -25.94
N CYS A 158 -10.40 -5.60 -24.67
CA CYS A 158 -9.14 -5.77 -23.94
C CYS A 158 -8.47 -7.08 -24.34
N SER A 159 -7.38 -7.00 -25.10
CA SER A 159 -6.57 -8.16 -25.49
C SER A 159 -5.67 -8.61 -24.34
N VAL A 160 -6.09 -9.65 -23.63
CA VAL A 160 -5.36 -10.25 -22.50
C VAL A 160 -5.26 -11.76 -22.63
N SER A 161 -4.28 -12.35 -21.95
CA SER A 161 -4.17 -13.80 -21.82
C SER A 161 -4.95 -14.29 -20.59
N SER A 162 -5.29 -15.57 -20.52
CA SER A 162 -6.05 -16.12 -19.39
C SER A 162 -5.23 -16.26 -18.11
N SER A 163 -3.90 -16.33 -18.20
CA SER A 163 -3.00 -16.26 -17.05
C SER A 163 -2.61 -14.83 -16.68
N GLN A 164 -2.85 -13.86 -17.56
CA GLN A 164 -2.61 -12.43 -17.33
C GLN A 164 -3.85 -11.60 -17.73
N PRO A 165 -5.00 -11.80 -17.06
CA PRO A 165 -6.29 -11.22 -17.43
C PRO A 165 -6.37 -9.70 -17.23
N LEU A 166 -5.41 -9.07 -16.57
CA LEU A 166 -5.29 -7.61 -16.41
C LEU A 166 -4.12 -7.02 -17.22
N GLY A 167 -3.54 -7.80 -18.13
CA GLY A 167 -2.37 -7.43 -18.94
C GLY A 167 -1.04 -7.79 -18.27
N GLY A 168 0.05 -7.28 -18.85
CA GLY A 168 1.41 -7.47 -18.35
C GLY A 168 1.69 -6.67 -17.08
N GLN A 169 2.95 -6.34 -16.85
CA GLN A 169 3.35 -5.50 -15.73
C GLN A 169 2.78 -4.08 -15.88
N LEU A 170 2.26 -3.54 -14.78
CA LEU A 170 1.72 -2.19 -14.72
C LEU A 170 2.41 -1.41 -13.60
N LEU A 171 3.04 -0.30 -13.97
CA LEU A 171 3.66 0.64 -13.05
C LEU A 171 2.92 1.98 -13.15
N ARG A 172 2.29 2.41 -12.07
CA ARG A 172 1.54 3.67 -12.01
C ARG A 172 2.12 4.56 -10.91
N VAL A 173 2.56 5.74 -11.31
CA VAL A 173 3.19 6.74 -10.45
C VAL A 173 2.35 8.00 -10.46
N PHE A 174 2.09 8.51 -9.27
CA PHE A 174 1.36 9.74 -8.98
C PHE A 174 2.24 10.57 -8.06
N SER A 175 3.18 11.29 -8.68
CA SER A 175 4.22 12.05 -7.97
C SER A 175 3.66 13.20 -7.15
N ASP A 176 2.66 13.93 -7.66
CA ASP A 176 2.05 15.06 -6.96
C ASP A 176 1.19 14.58 -5.79
N GLY A 177 0.49 13.45 -6.00
CA GLY A 177 -0.28 12.76 -4.98
C GLY A 177 0.53 11.99 -3.94
N GLY A 178 1.83 11.78 -4.18
CA GLY A 178 2.70 10.94 -3.36
C GLY A 178 2.20 9.49 -3.27
N TYR A 179 1.82 8.88 -4.39
CA TYR A 179 1.32 7.51 -4.45
C TYR A 179 1.89 6.76 -5.64
N ALA A 180 2.17 5.47 -5.46
CA ALA A 180 2.43 4.58 -6.59
C ALA A 180 1.87 3.19 -6.37
N SER A 181 1.66 2.48 -7.47
CA SER A 181 1.50 1.04 -7.42
C SER A 181 2.21 0.32 -8.55
N ILE A 182 2.67 -0.88 -8.23
CA ILE A 182 3.30 -1.82 -9.13
C ILE A 182 2.45 -3.08 -9.11
N ARG A 183 2.03 -3.57 -10.28
CA ARG A 183 1.37 -4.85 -10.45
C ARG A 183 2.17 -5.69 -11.43
N THR A 184 2.58 -6.88 -11.02
CA THR A 184 3.40 -7.78 -11.84
C THR A 184 2.71 -9.14 -11.95
N PRO A 185 2.57 -9.70 -13.17
CA PRO A 185 2.06 -11.05 -13.34
C PRO A 185 2.96 -12.08 -12.65
N LEU A 186 2.34 -13.05 -11.98
CA LEU A 186 3.02 -14.19 -11.35
C LEU A 186 3.15 -15.40 -12.28
N LEU A 187 2.39 -15.38 -13.37
CA LEU A 187 2.33 -16.46 -14.35
C LEU A 187 2.73 -15.92 -15.72
N PRO A 188 3.45 -16.71 -16.54
CA PRO A 188 3.71 -16.36 -17.92
C PRO A 188 2.41 -16.30 -18.72
N ALA A 189 2.36 -15.50 -19.78
CA ALA A 189 1.20 -15.38 -20.65
C ALA A 189 0.86 -16.72 -21.32
N GLN A 190 -0.36 -17.20 -21.15
CA GLN A 190 -0.88 -18.47 -21.68
C GLN A 190 -2.31 -18.29 -22.16
N GLY A 191 -2.70 -19.01 -23.22
CA GLY A 191 -4.05 -18.93 -23.81
C GLY A 191 -5.09 -19.85 -23.15
N SER A 192 -4.67 -20.81 -22.32
CA SER A 192 -5.58 -21.72 -21.61
C SER A 192 -5.99 -21.16 -20.24
N PRO A 193 -7.27 -21.28 -19.83
CA PRO A 193 -7.72 -20.90 -18.49
C PRO A 193 -6.80 -21.46 -17.41
N HIS A 194 -6.36 -20.59 -16.49
CA HIS A 194 -5.62 -21.00 -15.32
C HIS A 194 -6.57 -21.11 -14.13
N CYS A 195 -6.45 -22.20 -13.36
CA CYS A 195 -7.32 -22.49 -12.22
C CYS A 195 -6.50 -22.57 -10.94
N PHE A 196 -7.06 -21.99 -9.88
CA PHE A 196 -6.48 -21.94 -8.54
C PHE A 196 -7.28 -22.85 -7.61
N GLY A 197 -6.58 -23.68 -6.83
CA GLY A 197 -7.19 -24.62 -5.89
C GLY A 197 -7.43 -26.00 -6.51
N THR A 198 -8.24 -26.83 -5.84
CA THR A 198 -8.54 -28.20 -6.27
C THR A 198 -10.00 -28.56 -5.97
N GLY A 199 -10.60 -29.43 -6.79
CA GLY A 199 -11.94 -29.98 -6.54
C GLY A 199 -13.05 -28.91 -6.56
N SER A 200 -14.01 -29.00 -5.64
CA SER A 200 -15.14 -28.06 -5.56
C SER A 200 -14.77 -26.64 -5.15
N ALA A 201 -13.53 -26.41 -4.73
CA ALA A 201 -12.98 -25.10 -4.36
C ALA A 201 -12.14 -24.46 -5.47
N GLU A 202 -12.07 -25.10 -6.65
CA GLU A 202 -11.34 -24.58 -7.81
C GLU A 202 -11.97 -23.27 -8.32
N ILE A 203 -11.15 -22.25 -8.49
CA ILE A 203 -11.52 -20.94 -9.05
C ILE A 203 -10.66 -20.71 -10.29
N CYS A 204 -11.30 -20.67 -11.45
CA CYS A 204 -10.62 -20.43 -12.71
C CYS A 204 -10.75 -18.98 -13.17
N VAL A 205 -9.67 -18.45 -13.76
CA VAL A 205 -9.74 -17.25 -14.58
C VAL A 205 -10.52 -17.59 -15.85
N ARG A 206 -11.69 -16.95 -16.02
CA ARG A 206 -12.61 -17.19 -17.14
C ARG A 206 -12.48 -16.08 -18.18
N SER A 207 -13.18 -16.24 -19.30
CA SER A 207 -13.20 -15.24 -20.37
C SER A 207 -13.76 -13.88 -19.91
N GLY A 208 -14.75 -13.89 -19.00
CA GLY A 208 -15.32 -12.66 -18.42
C GLY A 208 -14.53 -12.15 -17.21
N PRO A 209 -14.59 -10.83 -16.92
CA PRO A 209 -13.96 -10.25 -15.75
C PRO A 209 -14.54 -10.83 -14.45
N SER A 210 -13.67 -11.15 -13.50
CA SER A 210 -14.04 -11.69 -12.21
C SER A 210 -13.02 -11.34 -11.13
N LEU A 211 -13.37 -11.54 -9.85
CA LEU A 211 -12.41 -11.39 -8.75
C LEU A 211 -11.19 -12.31 -8.91
N ALA A 212 -11.34 -13.45 -9.60
CA ALA A 212 -10.24 -14.37 -9.87
C ALA A 212 -9.15 -13.76 -10.77
N ASP A 213 -9.49 -12.73 -11.55
CA ASP A 213 -8.55 -12.06 -12.45
C ASP A 213 -7.45 -11.32 -11.68
N ASN A 214 -7.66 -11.03 -10.39
CA ASN A 214 -6.67 -10.39 -9.54
C ASN A 214 -5.67 -11.38 -8.91
N ILE A 215 -6.01 -12.69 -8.86
CA ILE A 215 -5.19 -13.73 -8.24
C ILE A 215 -3.80 -13.92 -8.91
N PRO A 216 -3.65 -13.98 -10.25
CA PRO A 216 -2.36 -14.27 -10.89
C PRO A 216 -1.34 -13.10 -10.84
N TYR A 217 -1.47 -12.18 -9.89
CA TYR A 217 -0.65 -10.98 -9.80
C TYR A 217 -0.08 -10.82 -8.40
N ALA A 218 1.12 -10.24 -8.35
CA ALA A 218 1.66 -9.57 -7.19
C ALA A 218 1.46 -8.07 -7.35
N PHE A 219 1.29 -7.39 -6.22
CA PHE A 219 1.00 -5.97 -6.17
C PHE A 219 1.68 -5.33 -4.97
N LEU A 220 2.32 -4.20 -5.24
CA LEU A 220 2.97 -3.34 -4.25
C LEU A 220 2.38 -1.94 -4.40
N ALA A 221 1.79 -1.39 -3.35
CA ALA A 221 1.44 0.03 -3.28
C ALA A 221 2.41 0.74 -2.35
N LEU A 222 2.76 1.98 -2.70
CA LEU A 222 3.74 2.82 -1.99
C LEU A 222 3.11 4.18 -1.69
N GLN A 223 3.43 4.74 -0.52
CA GLN A 223 2.97 6.06 -0.10
C GLN A 223 4.12 6.98 0.25
N ALA A 224 4.07 8.17 -0.34
CA ALA A 224 4.95 9.31 -0.11
C ALA A 224 4.13 10.60 0.11
N ARG A 225 2.84 10.45 0.41
CA ARG A 225 1.91 11.58 0.48
C ARG A 225 2.28 12.51 1.63
N PRO A 226 2.14 13.84 1.46
CA PRO A 226 2.25 14.77 2.57
C PRO A 226 1.33 14.40 3.72
N SER A 227 1.87 14.37 4.94
CA SER A 227 1.07 14.34 6.17
C SER A 227 0.45 15.71 6.47
N SER A 228 0.16 16.54 5.47
CA SER A 228 -0.39 17.89 5.67
C SER A 228 -1.90 17.98 5.66
N PHE A 229 -2.59 16.91 5.27
CA PHE A 229 -4.04 16.88 5.20
C PHE A 229 -4.63 16.27 6.47
N SER A 230 -5.89 16.61 6.77
CA SER A 230 -6.57 16.21 8.02
C SER A 230 -6.70 14.70 8.17
N HIS A 231 -6.68 13.96 7.07
CA HIS A 231 -6.94 12.52 7.03
C HIS A 231 -5.73 11.72 6.52
N SER A 232 -4.54 12.32 6.60
CA SER A 232 -3.28 11.66 6.29
C SER A 232 -2.57 11.27 7.58
N GLU A 233 -2.00 10.08 7.62
CA GLU A 233 -1.17 9.63 8.73
C GLU A 233 0.26 10.17 8.60
N VAL A 234 1.13 9.88 9.58
CA VAL A 234 2.57 10.11 9.46
C VAL A 234 3.23 8.80 9.02
N ASP A 235 3.02 8.46 7.76
CA ASP A 235 3.27 7.14 7.18
C ASP A 235 4.16 7.19 5.93
N PHE A 236 5.00 8.22 5.80
CA PHE A 236 5.88 8.34 4.63
C PHE A 236 6.72 7.08 4.46
N GLY A 237 6.87 6.62 3.22
CA GLY A 237 7.63 5.43 2.88
C GLY A 237 6.88 4.13 3.11
N THR A 238 5.64 4.18 3.61
CA THR A 238 4.86 2.96 3.83
C THR A 238 4.51 2.24 2.53
N PHE A 239 4.25 0.94 2.66
CA PHE A 239 3.83 0.09 1.55
C PHE A 239 2.78 -0.95 1.97
N ILE A 240 2.02 -1.43 0.98
CA ILE A 240 1.15 -2.60 1.09
C ILE A 240 1.60 -3.61 0.05
N TRP A 241 1.72 -4.87 0.45
CA TRP A 241 2.08 -5.97 -0.45
C TRP A 241 1.02 -7.06 -0.45
N SER A 242 0.61 -7.47 -1.64
CA SER A 242 -0.35 -8.55 -1.86
C SER A 242 0.07 -9.41 -3.03
N ALA A 243 -0.22 -10.71 -2.97
CA ALA A 243 0.06 -11.66 -4.03
C ALA A 243 -0.92 -12.84 -3.95
N TRP A 244 -1.18 -13.50 -5.08
CA TRP A 244 -2.04 -14.68 -5.13
C TRP A 244 -3.42 -14.45 -4.48
N GLY A 245 -3.99 -13.25 -4.63
CA GLY A 245 -5.28 -12.91 -4.03
C GLY A 245 -5.26 -12.70 -2.50
N ALA A 246 -4.10 -12.62 -1.86
CA ALA A 246 -3.94 -12.38 -0.43
C ALA A 246 -3.12 -11.12 -0.15
N ARG A 247 -3.53 -10.35 0.87
CA ARG A 247 -2.78 -9.20 1.38
C ARG A 247 -1.82 -9.66 2.47
N LEU A 248 -0.54 -9.67 2.16
CA LEU A 248 0.53 -10.24 2.99
C LEU A 248 1.06 -9.20 3.98
N ILE A 249 1.35 -8.00 3.49
CA ILE A 249 1.64 -6.80 4.29
C ILE A 249 0.47 -5.84 4.14
N SER A 250 0.05 -5.24 5.25
CA SER A 250 -1.15 -4.43 5.34
C SER A 250 -0.93 -3.19 6.18
N GLU A 251 -1.82 -2.21 6.01
CA GLU A 251 -1.90 -1.01 6.82
C GLU A 251 -3.13 -1.01 7.73
N TYR A 252 -3.10 -0.20 8.78
CA TYR A 252 -4.27 0.03 9.63
C TYR A 252 -5.44 0.64 8.84
N GLY A 253 -5.13 1.56 7.92
CA GLY A 253 -6.13 2.36 7.21
C GLY A 253 -7.01 3.12 8.19
N TYR A 254 -8.28 3.32 7.83
CA TYR A 254 -9.24 4.08 8.64
C TYR A 254 -9.34 3.61 10.09
N GLY A 255 -8.65 4.32 10.97
CA GLY A 255 -8.59 4.07 12.39
C GLY A 255 -9.10 5.26 13.18
N THR A 256 -8.23 5.88 13.93
CA THR A 256 -8.50 7.13 14.63
C THR A 256 -8.38 8.29 13.65
N ILE A 257 -9.47 9.07 13.52
CA ILE A 257 -9.45 10.27 12.67
C ILE A 257 -8.38 11.21 13.21
N SER A 258 -7.39 11.52 12.38
CA SER A 258 -6.41 12.53 12.75
C SER A 258 -7.11 13.89 12.85
N THR A 259 -7.18 14.45 14.05
CA THR A 259 -7.82 15.77 14.26
C THR A 259 -6.83 16.93 14.21
N ALA A 260 -5.61 16.66 13.72
CA ALA A 260 -4.55 17.65 13.64
C ALA A 260 -4.82 18.63 12.48
N VAL A 261 -4.90 19.92 12.81
CA VAL A 261 -5.30 20.99 11.87
C VAL A 261 -4.17 21.98 11.55
N GLY A 262 -2.96 21.77 12.08
CA GLY A 262 -1.85 22.70 11.84
C GLY A 262 -0.46 22.15 12.21
N PRO A 263 0.61 22.89 11.84
CA PRO A 263 2.00 22.47 11.96
C PRO A 263 2.44 22.06 13.36
N TRP A 264 1.83 22.64 14.38
CA TRP A 264 2.20 22.46 15.79
C TRP A 264 1.24 21.52 16.52
N ASP A 265 0.37 20.84 15.78
CA ASP A 265 -0.66 19.98 16.35
C ASP A 265 -0.18 18.53 16.42
N THR A 266 0.45 18.19 17.54
CA THR A 266 1.01 16.85 17.73
C THR A 266 -0.03 15.79 18.12
N ARG A 267 -1.33 16.14 18.21
CA ARG A 267 -2.40 15.16 18.50
C ARG A 267 -2.42 14.00 17.50
N ARG A 268 -1.89 14.22 16.29
CA ARG A 268 -1.69 13.15 15.29
C ARG A 268 -0.85 11.99 15.82
N TYR A 269 0.14 12.25 16.67
CA TYR A 269 1.02 11.19 17.18
C TYR A 269 0.40 10.36 18.32
N GLU A 270 -0.74 10.76 18.87
CA GLU A 270 -1.35 10.15 20.06
C GLU A 270 -1.67 8.66 19.88
N TYR A 271 -2.02 8.26 18.65
CA TYR A 271 -2.41 6.89 18.33
C TYR A 271 -1.42 6.26 17.36
N ILE A 272 -1.12 4.98 17.57
CA ILE A 272 -0.12 4.23 16.80
C ILE A 272 -0.49 4.12 15.31
N ASP A 273 -1.77 4.05 14.98
CA ASP A 273 -2.27 4.05 13.58
C ASP A 273 -2.07 5.37 12.84
N ASN A 274 -1.68 6.44 13.53
CA ASN A 274 -1.41 7.75 12.92
C ASN A 274 0.07 8.13 12.91
N ASN A 275 0.94 7.36 13.56
CA ASN A 275 2.37 7.67 13.70
C ASN A 275 3.25 6.55 13.13
N PRO A 276 4.54 6.82 12.86
CA PRO A 276 5.39 5.89 12.11
C PRO A 276 5.45 4.46 12.66
N ALA A 277 5.26 4.26 13.96
CA ALA A 277 5.32 2.94 14.59
C ALA A 277 4.14 2.02 14.25
N GLY A 278 3.06 2.53 13.66
CA GLY A 278 1.94 1.73 13.14
C GLY A 278 2.02 1.38 11.67
N HIS A 279 3.04 1.88 10.95
CA HIS A 279 3.11 1.77 9.49
C HIS A 279 4.30 0.90 9.03
N ASN A 280 4.27 0.49 7.76
CA ASN A 280 5.31 -0.32 7.14
C ASN A 280 6.51 0.52 6.66
N THR A 281 7.20 1.16 7.61
CA THR A 281 8.24 2.17 7.32
C THR A 281 9.43 2.09 8.27
N VAL A 282 10.40 2.97 8.04
CA VAL A 282 11.61 3.15 8.83
C VAL A 282 11.27 3.85 10.16
N VAL A 283 11.69 3.27 11.28
CA VAL A 283 11.44 3.80 12.63
C VAL A 283 12.75 3.99 13.38
N VAL A 284 12.97 5.21 13.89
CA VAL A 284 14.03 5.60 14.82
C VAL A 284 13.57 5.29 16.24
N ARG A 285 14.29 4.44 16.96
CA ARG A 285 13.89 4.05 18.33
C ARG A 285 14.04 5.17 19.34
N GLU A 286 15.04 6.02 19.16
CA GLU A 286 15.25 7.19 20.00
C GLU A 286 14.09 8.19 19.91
N ALA A 287 13.22 8.07 18.90
CA ALA A 287 12.05 8.93 18.72
C ALA A 287 10.79 8.45 19.46
N PHE A 288 10.86 7.40 20.28
CA PHE A 288 9.74 6.99 21.14
C PHE A 288 9.59 7.91 22.35
N LYS A 289 8.36 8.36 22.62
CA LYS A 289 8.07 9.33 23.69
C LYS A 289 8.29 8.80 25.10
N ASP A 290 8.14 7.51 25.31
CA ASP A 290 8.26 6.84 26.60
C ASP A 290 8.60 5.36 26.33
N ALA A 291 8.69 4.55 27.39
CA ALA A 291 8.95 3.11 27.27
C ALA A 291 7.82 2.30 26.59
N GLU A 292 6.65 2.90 26.33
CA GLU A 292 5.45 2.18 25.88
C GLU A 292 5.40 1.86 24.37
N GLU A 293 6.44 2.20 23.59
CA GLU A 293 6.58 1.86 22.14
C GLU A 293 5.36 2.16 21.23
N GLN A 294 4.46 3.06 21.66
CA GLN A 294 3.23 3.39 20.91
C GLN A 294 3.29 4.75 20.21
N ILE A 295 3.94 5.74 20.82
CA ILE A 295 4.04 7.11 20.31
C ILE A 295 5.45 7.33 19.80
N ASN A 296 5.60 7.44 18.48
CA ASN A 296 6.89 7.61 17.82
C ASN A 296 6.94 8.88 16.96
N PHE A 297 8.07 9.58 16.99
CA PHE A 297 8.30 10.86 16.32
C PHE A 297 9.40 10.79 15.23
N SER A 298 9.62 9.63 14.63
CA SER A 298 10.67 9.44 13.61
C SER A 298 10.48 10.33 12.39
N GLN A 299 9.23 10.68 12.09
CA GLN A 299 8.85 11.49 10.95
C GLN A 299 8.16 12.75 11.43
N LEU A 300 8.35 13.84 10.69
CA LEU A 300 7.83 15.16 10.97
C LEU A 300 6.48 15.39 10.28
N HIS A 301 5.52 15.90 11.05
CA HIS A 301 4.23 16.34 10.52
C HIS A 301 4.41 17.53 9.55
N LEU A 302 3.60 17.56 8.48
CA LEU A 302 3.67 18.51 7.35
C LEU A 302 4.95 18.47 6.50
N ALA A 303 5.91 17.62 6.82
CA ALA A 303 7.07 17.45 5.97
C ALA A 303 6.70 16.64 4.73
N VAL A 304 7.14 17.10 3.57
CA VAL A 304 6.82 16.54 2.26
C VAL A 304 8.06 15.87 1.71
N GLY A 305 7.98 14.56 1.46
CA GLY A 305 8.98 13.85 0.66
C GLY A 305 8.61 13.88 -0.82
N SER A 306 9.33 13.11 -1.62
CA SER A 306 9.04 12.96 -3.04
C SER A 306 8.89 11.50 -3.44
N LEU A 307 8.19 11.28 -4.56
CA LEU A 307 8.06 9.97 -5.18
C LEU A 307 8.13 10.12 -6.70
N GLY A 308 8.93 9.25 -7.32
CA GLY A 308 9.13 9.27 -8.76
C GLY A 308 9.78 8.00 -9.26
N TYR A 309 10.16 8.01 -10.53
CA TYR A 309 11.00 6.97 -11.09
C TYR A 309 12.45 7.20 -10.64
N SER A 310 13.16 6.13 -10.29
CA SER A 310 14.60 6.24 -10.04
C SER A 310 15.34 6.59 -11.33
N GLU A 311 16.36 7.43 -11.25
CA GLU A 311 17.28 7.68 -12.37
C GLU A 311 18.18 6.48 -12.70
N ALA A 312 18.20 5.47 -11.83
CA ALA A 312 18.92 4.21 -12.04
C ALA A 312 18.48 3.59 -13.38
N ARG A 313 19.42 3.47 -14.32
CA ARG A 313 19.18 2.92 -15.65
C ARG A 313 18.89 1.44 -15.53
N THR A 314 17.69 1.05 -15.92
CA THR A 314 17.37 -0.33 -16.31
C THR A 314 17.36 -0.42 -17.82
N ASP A 315 17.81 -1.55 -18.36
CA ASP A 315 17.83 -1.78 -19.82
C ASP A 315 16.41 -1.86 -20.43
N SER A 316 15.37 -1.93 -19.61
CA SER A 316 13.96 -1.93 -20.00
C SER A 316 13.10 -1.07 -19.09
N GLU A 317 11.97 -0.57 -19.60
CA GLU A 317 10.96 0.11 -18.77
C GLU A 317 10.31 -0.82 -17.74
N GLU A 318 10.29 -2.13 -18.01
CA GLU A 318 9.74 -3.17 -17.13
C GLU A 318 10.57 -3.36 -15.84
N GLY A 319 11.88 -3.09 -15.88
CA GLY A 319 12.74 -3.13 -14.70
C GLY A 319 12.77 -1.85 -13.86
N ARG A 320 12.10 -0.77 -14.29
CA ARG A 320 12.28 0.55 -13.70
C ARG A 320 11.85 0.58 -12.24
N CYS A 321 12.75 1.02 -11.37
CA CYS A 321 12.45 1.18 -9.95
C CYS A 321 11.73 2.51 -9.68
N LEU A 322 10.99 2.54 -8.57
CA LEU A 322 10.48 3.76 -7.98
C LEU A 322 11.43 4.23 -6.88
N GLU A 323 11.61 5.54 -6.74
CA GLU A 323 12.35 6.17 -5.66
C GLU A 323 11.40 7.00 -4.80
N LEU A 324 11.48 6.80 -3.49
CA LEU A 324 10.87 7.65 -2.47
C LEU A 324 12.00 8.36 -1.73
N ASP A 325 12.01 9.70 -1.73
CA ASP A 325 12.95 10.49 -0.92
C ASP A 325 12.23 11.04 0.32
N GLY A 326 12.48 10.39 1.45
CA GLY A 326 11.96 10.75 2.76
C GLY A 326 12.89 11.62 3.58
N SER A 327 14.01 12.09 3.03
CA SER A 327 15.02 12.82 3.81
C SER A 327 14.40 14.04 4.51
N VAL A 328 13.50 14.77 3.86
CA VAL A 328 12.75 15.89 4.47
C VAL A 328 11.78 15.44 5.57
N PRO A 329 10.90 14.44 5.36
CA PRO A 329 10.11 13.81 6.43
C PRO A 329 10.90 13.37 7.67
N TYR A 330 12.13 12.89 7.50
CA TYR A 330 13.01 12.49 8.61
C TYR A 330 13.91 13.64 9.13
N GLY A 331 13.72 14.86 8.63
CA GLY A 331 14.31 16.08 9.19
C GLY A 331 15.62 16.55 8.57
N ALA A 332 16.00 16.10 7.37
CA ALA A 332 17.23 16.53 6.71
C ALA A 332 17.33 18.07 6.58
N SER A 333 16.19 18.76 6.40
CA SER A 333 16.11 20.22 6.32
C SER A 333 16.22 20.95 7.68
N ARG A 334 16.20 20.24 8.81
CA ARG A 334 16.27 20.82 10.16
C ARG A 334 17.59 20.48 10.85
N SER A 335 18.13 21.38 11.66
CA SER A 335 19.36 21.11 12.42
C SER A 335 19.20 20.01 13.47
N ASP A 336 17.99 19.84 14.00
CA ASP A 336 17.62 18.83 15.00
C ASP A 336 17.02 17.55 14.39
N GLY A 337 17.04 17.42 13.06
CA GLY A 337 16.54 16.25 12.33
C GLY A 337 17.21 14.93 12.70
N TRP A 338 16.52 13.83 12.41
CA TRP A 338 17.04 12.47 12.65
C TRP A 338 18.03 12.06 11.57
N LEU A 339 17.60 12.13 10.30
CA LEU A 339 18.35 11.60 9.16
C LEU A 339 18.71 12.72 8.18
N ASP A 340 19.90 12.61 7.58
CA ASP A 340 20.33 13.41 6.43
C ASP A 340 19.88 12.75 5.12
N VAL A 341 19.82 11.41 5.11
CA VAL A 341 19.35 10.60 3.99
C VAL A 341 18.34 9.58 4.49
N MET A 342 17.15 9.58 3.88
CA MET A 342 16.23 8.45 3.89
C MET A 342 15.68 8.31 2.48
N ARG A 343 16.10 7.27 1.77
CA ARG A 343 15.57 6.94 0.45
C ARG A 343 15.15 5.50 0.41
N ARG A 344 14.03 5.23 -0.25
CA ARG A 344 13.55 3.87 -0.52
C ARG A 344 13.41 3.68 -2.02
N TYR A 345 14.04 2.65 -2.55
CA TYR A 345 13.81 2.18 -3.90
C TYR A 345 12.87 0.98 -3.86
N ALA A 346 11.92 0.90 -4.79
CA ALA A 346 11.05 -0.25 -4.97
C ALA A 346 11.14 -0.73 -6.42
N CYS A 347 11.79 -1.88 -6.61
CA CYS A 347 12.11 -2.43 -7.91
C CYS A 347 11.28 -3.70 -8.15
N PRO A 348 10.48 -3.77 -9.22
CA PRO A 348 9.85 -5.01 -9.63
C PRO A 348 10.85 -5.99 -10.24
N VAL A 349 10.59 -7.28 -10.04
CA VAL A 349 11.30 -8.39 -10.67
C VAL A 349 10.34 -9.18 -11.55
N SER A 350 10.84 -9.79 -12.62
CA SER A 350 10.04 -10.44 -13.67
C SER A 350 9.17 -11.61 -13.20
N ASP A 351 9.47 -12.21 -12.05
CA ASP A 351 8.69 -13.30 -11.46
C ASP A 351 7.60 -12.83 -10.48
N GLY A 352 7.41 -11.52 -10.36
CA GLY A 352 6.46 -10.91 -9.43
C GLY A 352 7.03 -10.63 -8.04
N ALA A 353 8.30 -10.94 -7.78
CA ALA A 353 8.98 -10.45 -6.60
C ALA A 353 9.21 -8.92 -6.66
N PHE A 354 9.44 -8.32 -5.50
CA PHE A 354 9.86 -6.93 -5.38
C PHE A 354 11.13 -6.84 -4.53
N VAL A 355 12.03 -5.93 -4.89
CA VAL A 355 13.18 -5.55 -4.07
C VAL A 355 12.94 -4.15 -3.54
N LEU A 356 13.00 -4.00 -2.21
CA LEU A 356 13.07 -2.72 -1.53
C LEU A 356 14.51 -2.45 -1.13
N VAL A 357 15.02 -1.25 -1.40
CA VAL A 357 16.36 -0.83 -0.97
C VAL A 357 16.25 0.47 -0.20
N ASP A 358 16.66 0.47 1.07
CA ASP A 358 16.68 1.65 1.91
C ASP A 358 18.10 2.17 2.08
N LEU A 359 18.31 3.45 1.77
CA LEU A 359 19.52 4.20 2.03
C LEU A 359 19.27 5.13 3.22
N LEU A 360 20.04 4.95 4.28
CA LEU A 360 19.86 5.65 5.55
C LEU A 360 21.16 6.31 5.95
N ALA A 361 21.12 7.57 6.40
CA ALA A 361 22.28 8.20 7.03
C ALA A 361 21.85 9.19 8.11
N VAL A 362 22.46 9.09 9.29
CA VAL A 362 22.21 10.00 10.41
C VAL A 362 22.93 11.32 10.18
N LYS A 363 22.31 12.42 10.61
CA LYS A 363 22.89 13.76 10.46
C LYS A 363 24.10 13.97 11.38
N ARG A 364 25.26 14.34 10.79
CA ARG A 364 26.57 14.46 11.48
C ARG A 364 26.57 15.38 12.70
N ASN A 365 25.90 16.52 12.58
CA ASN A 365 25.94 17.61 13.56
C ASN A 365 24.54 17.95 14.05
N ARG A 366 23.72 16.92 14.31
CA ARG A 366 22.35 17.15 14.79
C ARG A 366 22.32 17.66 16.22
N THR A 367 21.39 18.57 16.50
CA THR A 367 21.01 18.94 17.87
C THR A 367 19.91 18.01 18.39
N ALA A 368 19.64 18.04 19.69
CA ALA A 368 18.53 17.29 20.28
C ALA A 368 17.21 17.65 19.60
N MET A 369 16.43 16.63 19.26
CA MET A 369 15.12 16.79 18.62
C MET A 369 14.09 17.30 19.63
N HIS A 370 13.40 18.36 19.26
CA HIS A 370 12.31 18.92 20.05
C HIS A 370 11.06 19.10 19.20
N ILE A 371 9.97 18.46 19.64
CA ILE A 371 8.66 18.55 18.99
C ILE A 371 7.62 18.89 20.05
N TYR A 372 7.03 20.08 19.93
CA TYR A 372 6.06 20.58 20.89
C TYR A 372 4.71 20.82 20.23
N GLY A 373 3.65 20.34 20.89
CA GLY A 373 2.25 20.58 20.50
C GLY A 373 1.29 20.75 21.68
N ALA A 374 1.81 21.01 22.88
CA ALA A 374 1.02 21.19 24.09
C ALA A 374 -0.08 22.26 23.99
N GLN A 375 0.07 23.26 23.10
CA GLN A 375 -0.96 24.29 22.87
C GLN A 375 -2.28 23.71 22.34
N TYR A 376 -2.23 22.55 21.67
CA TYR A 376 -3.39 21.86 21.12
C TYR A 376 -3.69 20.52 21.82
N GLY A 377 -3.02 20.24 22.94
CA GLY A 377 -3.25 19.02 23.74
C GLY A 377 -2.60 17.75 23.18
N GLY A 378 -1.70 17.86 22.20
CA GLY A 378 -0.96 16.71 21.68
C GLY A 378 0.28 16.35 22.52
N PRO A 379 0.85 15.15 22.35
CA PRO A 379 2.10 14.75 22.98
C PRO A 379 3.27 15.66 22.58
N ASN A 380 4.09 16.08 23.54
CA ASN A 380 5.41 16.65 23.27
C ASN A 380 6.47 15.55 23.21
N PHE A 381 7.60 15.84 22.57
CA PHE A 381 8.77 15.00 22.55
C PHE A 381 10.03 15.85 22.73
N ASP A 382 10.87 15.41 23.66
CA ASP A 382 12.17 16.00 23.98
C ASP A 382 13.20 14.88 24.00
N GLU A 383 14.13 14.91 23.06
CA GLU A 383 15.27 14.02 23.11
C GLU A 383 16.23 14.43 24.25
N ALA A 384 16.86 13.44 24.89
CA ALA A 384 17.89 13.70 25.88
C ALA A 384 19.11 14.43 25.28
N GLU A 385 19.75 15.29 26.09
CA GLU A 385 21.02 15.92 25.76
C GLU A 385 22.21 15.16 26.42
N PRO A 386 23.31 14.89 25.68
CA PRO A 386 23.54 15.20 24.26
C PRO A 386 22.74 14.27 23.31
N PRO A 387 22.40 14.73 22.08
CA PRO A 387 21.67 13.91 21.12
C PRO A 387 22.47 12.68 20.69
N SER A 388 21.74 11.61 20.37
CA SER A 388 22.36 10.41 19.81
C SER A 388 22.85 10.68 18.38
N LEU A 389 24.17 10.62 18.16
CA LEU A 389 24.80 10.76 16.84
C LEU A 389 24.80 9.45 16.04
N ARG A 390 24.40 8.36 16.68
CA ARG A 390 24.14 7.07 16.05
C ARG A 390 22.79 6.58 16.53
N LEU A 391 21.93 6.15 15.63
CA LEU A 391 20.55 5.83 15.92
C LEU A 391 20.27 4.33 15.75
N HIS A 392 19.44 3.78 16.62
CA HIS A 392 18.83 2.48 16.41
C HIS A 392 17.67 2.62 15.44
N ILE A 393 17.88 2.15 14.20
CA ILE A 393 16.87 2.22 13.14
C ILE A 393 16.30 0.82 12.89
N ASP A 394 14.98 0.70 12.90
CA ASP A 394 14.25 -0.53 12.58
C ASP A 394 13.42 -0.32 11.30
N GLU A 395 13.08 -1.41 10.60
CA GLU A 395 12.05 -1.42 9.55
C GLU A 395 10.83 -2.19 10.04
N TYR A 396 9.64 -1.60 9.95
CA TYR A 396 8.42 -2.19 10.47
C TYR A 396 7.60 -2.86 9.36
N PHE A 397 6.96 -3.98 9.68
CA PHE A 397 6.08 -4.72 8.78
C PHE A 397 4.85 -5.21 9.54
N HIS A 398 3.66 -4.93 9.01
CA HIS A 398 2.38 -5.21 9.64
C HIS A 398 1.56 -6.17 8.80
N THR A 399 1.03 -7.21 9.43
CA THR A 399 0.16 -8.19 8.77
C THR A 399 -1.24 -8.19 9.37
N GLU A 400 -2.22 -8.61 8.56
CA GLU A 400 -3.61 -8.66 8.98
C GLU A 400 -3.84 -9.72 10.05
N THR A 401 -4.75 -9.42 10.99
CA THR A 401 -5.27 -10.42 11.91
C THR A 401 -6.71 -10.12 12.33
N SER A 402 -7.58 -11.12 12.18
CA SER A 402 -8.93 -11.12 12.74
C SER A 402 -9.04 -11.82 14.09
N ALA A 403 -7.95 -12.43 14.60
CA ALA A 403 -7.99 -13.28 15.79
C ALA A 403 -8.52 -12.52 17.02
N PRO A 404 -9.56 -13.02 17.71
CA PRO A 404 -10.02 -12.40 18.95
C PRO A 404 -8.91 -12.37 20.01
N LEU A 405 -9.04 -11.42 20.93
CA LEU A 405 -8.16 -11.30 22.08
C LEU A 405 -8.73 -12.12 23.23
N ALA A 406 -7.94 -13.05 23.76
CA ALA A 406 -8.24 -13.65 25.05
C ALA A 406 -7.87 -12.64 26.15
N THR A 407 -8.86 -12.27 26.95
CA THR A 407 -8.69 -11.43 28.14
C THR A 407 -8.94 -12.26 29.40
N ASP A 408 -8.20 -12.00 30.48
CA ASP A 408 -8.52 -12.57 31.79
C ASP A 408 -9.80 -11.96 32.37
N SER A 409 -10.20 -12.44 33.55
CA SER A 409 -11.38 -11.93 34.27
C SER A 409 -11.28 -10.47 34.68
N ASN A 410 -10.09 -9.87 34.63
CA ASN A 410 -9.81 -8.48 34.96
C ASN A 410 -9.66 -7.61 33.70
N GLY A 411 -9.82 -8.19 32.50
CA GLY A 411 -9.63 -7.50 31.23
C GLY A 411 -8.17 -7.41 30.76
N ASN A 412 -7.22 -8.03 31.47
CA ASN A 412 -5.82 -8.06 31.05
C ASN A 412 -5.66 -9.01 29.85
N ARG A 413 -4.80 -8.64 28.91
CA ARG A 413 -4.54 -9.45 27.70
C ARG A 413 -3.75 -10.70 28.10
N LEU A 414 -4.30 -11.88 27.79
CA LEU A 414 -3.63 -13.16 28.04
C LEU A 414 -2.97 -13.73 26.78
N ALA A 415 -3.67 -13.71 25.63
CA ALA A 415 -3.18 -14.25 24.36
C ALA A 415 -4.10 -13.85 23.19
N GLN A 416 -3.66 -14.11 21.94
CA GLN A 416 -4.61 -14.24 20.82
C GLN A 416 -5.29 -15.60 20.91
N GLU A 417 -6.62 -15.64 20.80
CA GLU A 417 -7.33 -16.90 20.54
C GLU A 417 -7.42 -17.05 19.03
N LEU A 418 -6.67 -18.00 18.48
CA LEU A 418 -6.79 -18.35 17.07
C LEU A 418 -8.08 -19.16 16.91
N GLU A 419 -9.18 -18.48 16.55
CA GLU A 419 -10.47 -19.11 16.22
C GLU A 419 -10.33 -19.99 14.98
N PHE A 420 -9.76 -21.18 15.13
CA PHE A 420 -9.78 -22.18 14.07
C PHE A 420 -11.02 -23.06 14.09
N ASP A 421 -12.00 -22.83 14.97
CA ASP A 421 -13.12 -23.79 15.08
C ASP A 421 -14.46 -23.30 15.69
N ARG A 422 -14.88 -22.04 15.50
CA ARG A 422 -16.15 -21.56 16.12
C ARG A 422 -17.07 -20.72 15.24
N SER A 423 -17.39 -21.17 14.02
CA SER A 423 -18.64 -20.76 13.39
C SER A 423 -19.39 -21.94 12.77
N SER A 424 -20.63 -22.15 13.21
CA SER A 424 -21.62 -23.01 12.56
C SER A 424 -22.23 -22.38 11.30
N ASP A 425 -21.88 -21.12 10.98
CA ASP A 425 -22.26 -20.42 9.75
C ASP A 425 -21.01 -20.00 8.93
N PRO A 426 -20.51 -20.90 8.05
CA PRO A 426 -19.37 -20.64 7.18
C PRO A 426 -19.60 -19.53 6.13
N SER A 427 -20.82 -19.00 6.02
CA SER A 427 -21.16 -17.98 5.02
C SER A 427 -20.88 -16.55 5.48
N ALA A 428 -20.69 -16.33 6.79
CA ALA A 428 -20.58 -15.01 7.42
C ALA A 428 -19.18 -14.38 7.37
N PHE A 429 -18.09 -15.17 7.26
CA PHE A 429 -16.72 -14.66 7.23
C PHE A 429 -15.94 -15.22 6.05
N LYS A 430 -15.40 -14.31 5.23
CA LYS A 430 -14.97 -14.59 3.87
C LYS A 430 -13.57 -13.96 3.68
N TRP A 431 -12.61 -14.77 3.20
CA TRP A 431 -11.25 -14.43 2.69
C TRP A 431 -10.15 -14.20 3.74
N CYS A 432 -8.89 -14.09 3.29
CA CYS A 432 -7.71 -14.00 4.14
C CYS A 432 -7.75 -12.73 5.01
N SER A 433 -8.27 -12.89 6.21
CA SER A 433 -8.35 -11.88 7.26
C SER A 433 -7.22 -12.04 8.28
N HIS A 434 -6.30 -12.96 8.02
CA HIS A 434 -5.27 -13.35 8.95
C HIS A 434 -4.03 -13.78 8.18
N VAL A 435 -2.86 -13.30 8.60
CA VAL A 435 -1.57 -13.70 8.03
C VAL A 435 -0.64 -14.01 9.19
N ASP A 436 -0.17 -15.24 9.27
CA ASP A 436 0.79 -15.66 10.29
C ASP A 436 2.21 -15.42 9.83
N PRO A 437 2.94 -14.53 10.52
CA PRO A 437 4.36 -14.39 10.31
C PRO A 437 5.11 -15.48 11.07
N VAL A 438 6.05 -16.13 10.39
CA VAL A 438 6.97 -17.11 10.97
C VAL A 438 8.39 -16.66 10.65
N VAL A 439 9.11 -16.22 11.67
CA VAL A 439 10.55 -15.91 11.56
C VAL A 439 11.28 -17.24 11.43
N LEU A 440 11.92 -17.48 10.28
CA LEU A 440 12.59 -18.75 10.00
C LEU A 440 14.01 -18.79 10.56
N ASN A 441 14.75 -17.73 10.28
CA ASN A 441 16.10 -17.48 10.75
C ASN A 441 16.24 -15.96 10.95
N ALA A 442 17.41 -15.51 11.39
CA ALA A 442 17.67 -14.09 11.58
C ALA A 442 17.32 -13.24 10.34
N GLY A 443 17.55 -13.72 9.12
CA GLY A 443 17.41 -12.93 7.89
C GLY A 443 16.08 -13.07 7.14
N ALA A 444 15.12 -13.89 7.60
CA ALA A 444 13.91 -14.14 6.82
C ALA A 444 12.64 -14.44 7.62
N VAL A 445 11.49 -14.06 7.02
CA VAL A 445 10.14 -14.26 7.56
C VAL A 445 9.21 -14.79 6.48
N VAL A 446 8.50 -15.86 6.77
CA VAL A 446 7.41 -16.35 5.93
C VAL A 446 6.08 -15.81 6.42
N LEU A 447 5.26 -15.37 5.48
CA LEU A 447 3.92 -14.85 5.69
C LEU A 447 2.91 -15.86 5.14
N HIS A 448 2.22 -16.57 6.03
CA HIS A 448 1.19 -17.53 5.67
C HIS A 448 -0.19 -16.88 5.75
N ALA A 449 -0.79 -16.57 4.61
CA ALA A 449 -2.16 -16.10 4.58
C ALA A 449 -3.13 -17.23 4.97
N ARG A 450 -4.11 -16.93 5.83
CA ARG A 450 -5.15 -17.86 6.28
C ARG A 450 -6.53 -17.32 5.90
N CYS A 451 -7.19 -17.99 4.97
CA CYS A 451 -8.46 -17.61 4.36
C CYS A 451 -9.65 -18.45 4.89
N GLY A 452 -10.44 -17.93 5.84
CA GLY A 452 -11.75 -18.50 6.27
C GLY A 452 -11.75 -19.92 6.89
N LEU A 453 -12.94 -20.39 7.35
CA LEU A 453 -13.16 -21.78 7.79
C LEU A 453 -13.41 -22.71 6.60
N GLY A 454 -12.29 -23.16 6.06
CA GLY A 454 -12.04 -24.32 5.24
C GLY A 454 -10.52 -24.44 5.28
N GLY A 455 -9.95 -25.64 5.43
CA GLY A 455 -8.50 -25.79 5.63
C GLY A 455 -7.68 -24.98 4.62
N PHE A 456 -6.46 -24.60 5.02
CA PHE A 456 -5.44 -23.98 4.15
C PHE A 456 -5.61 -24.47 2.72
N ARG A 457 -6.05 -23.60 1.81
CA ARG A 457 -6.10 -24.01 0.41
C ARG A 457 -4.65 -24.00 -0.02
N PRO A 458 -4.14 -25.08 -0.66
CA PRO A 458 -2.81 -25.05 -1.25
C PRO A 458 -2.61 -23.91 -2.29
N ALA A 459 -3.68 -23.18 -2.64
CA ALA A 459 -3.66 -21.99 -3.50
C ALA A 459 -3.72 -20.64 -2.76
N ASP A 460 -3.84 -20.61 -1.42
CA ASP A 460 -3.82 -19.36 -0.67
C ASP A 460 -2.38 -18.84 -0.62
N GLY A 461 -2.11 -17.69 -1.24
CA GLY A 461 -0.77 -17.14 -1.38
C GLY A 461 0.04 -17.08 -0.09
N SER A 462 1.32 -17.45 -0.17
CA SER A 462 2.31 -17.12 0.87
C SER A 462 3.33 -16.13 0.32
N GLY A 463 4.02 -15.45 1.23
CA GLY A 463 5.13 -14.56 0.89
C GLY A 463 6.34 -14.84 1.75
N LEU A 464 7.53 -14.65 1.19
CA LEU A 464 8.80 -14.64 1.91
C LEU A 464 9.30 -13.21 1.90
N ILE A 465 9.64 -12.70 3.09
CA ILE A 465 10.43 -11.48 3.23
C ILE A 465 11.83 -11.91 3.66
N SER A 466 12.83 -11.55 2.87
CA SER A 466 14.24 -11.68 3.26
C SER A 466 14.83 -10.30 3.41
N GLY A 467 15.64 -10.12 4.44
CA GLY A 467 16.17 -8.83 4.87
C GLY A 467 17.67 -8.90 5.06
N PHE A 468 18.34 -7.85 4.61
CA PHE A 468 19.78 -7.68 4.72
C PHE A 468 20.10 -6.24 5.09
N SER A 469 21.17 -6.04 5.85
CA SER A 469 21.78 -4.74 6.11
C SER A 469 23.29 -4.89 6.08
N ILE A 470 24.00 -3.92 5.52
CA ILE A 470 25.48 -3.89 5.54
C ILE A 470 26.03 -3.85 6.97
N SER A 471 25.25 -3.30 7.91
CA SER A 471 25.58 -3.22 9.33
C SER A 471 25.13 -4.46 10.13
N GLY A 472 24.58 -5.46 9.43
CA GLY A 472 23.94 -6.64 9.99
C GLY A 472 22.55 -6.32 10.54
N GLY A 473 21.64 -7.30 10.48
CA GLY A 473 20.32 -7.15 11.08
C GLY A 473 19.56 -8.46 11.09
N HIS A 474 18.43 -8.47 11.78
CA HIS A 474 17.59 -9.65 11.87
C HIS A 474 16.12 -9.32 12.09
N PHE A 475 15.24 -10.24 11.70
CA PHE A 475 13.82 -10.13 11.97
C PHE A 475 13.47 -10.54 13.39
N VAL A 476 12.57 -9.77 13.99
CA VAL A 476 11.94 -10.02 15.29
C VAL A 476 10.43 -9.94 15.10
N TYR A 477 9.70 -10.86 15.73
CA TYR A 477 8.25 -10.80 15.81
C TYR A 477 7.83 -10.19 17.14
N ASP A 478 7.18 -9.02 17.09
CA ASP A 478 6.73 -8.28 18.28
C ASP A 478 5.38 -8.78 18.81
N GLY A 479 4.73 -9.70 18.09
CA GLY A 479 3.39 -10.13 18.44
C GLY A 479 2.32 -9.19 17.89
N LEU A 480 1.29 -9.01 18.69
CA LEU A 480 0.11 -8.24 18.34
C LEU A 480 0.20 -6.81 18.84
N VAL A 481 0.02 -5.87 17.91
CA VAL A 481 -0.10 -4.44 18.19
C VAL A 481 -1.55 -4.03 17.98
N THR A 482 -2.11 -3.30 18.94
CA THR A 482 -3.52 -2.89 18.91
C THR A 482 -3.66 -1.40 19.18
N THR A 483 -4.73 -0.84 18.64
CA THR A 483 -5.12 0.57 18.85
C THR A 483 -6.64 0.67 18.96
N VAL A 484 -7.12 1.88 19.15
CA VAL A 484 -8.54 2.20 19.17
C VAL A 484 -9.04 2.49 17.75
N ASP A 485 -10.35 2.44 17.52
CA ASP A 485 -10.93 2.93 16.27
C ASP A 485 -11.43 4.38 16.39
N THR A 486 -12.09 4.88 15.36
CA THR A 486 -12.72 6.21 15.33
C THR A 486 -13.65 6.46 16.52
N TRP A 487 -14.28 5.41 17.03
CA TRP A 487 -15.22 5.45 18.16
C TRP A 487 -14.53 5.22 19.51
N LYS A 488 -13.19 5.24 19.52
CA LYS A 488 -12.33 5.00 20.68
C LYS A 488 -12.60 3.64 21.35
N ARG A 489 -13.04 2.64 20.59
CA ARG A 489 -13.21 1.27 21.08
C ARG A 489 -11.84 0.63 21.23
N PRO A 490 -11.42 0.27 22.45
CA PRO A 490 -10.08 -0.26 22.68
C PRO A 490 -9.88 -1.59 21.97
N ASN A 491 -8.69 -1.78 21.39
CA ASN A 491 -8.26 -3.01 20.73
C ASN A 491 -9.07 -3.42 19.50
N TRP A 492 -9.85 -2.49 18.94
CA TRP A 492 -10.67 -2.77 17.77
C TRP A 492 -9.80 -3.02 16.54
N LEU A 493 -8.80 -2.16 16.35
CA LEU A 493 -7.81 -2.30 15.31
C LEU A 493 -6.61 -3.07 15.84
N LYS A 494 -6.18 -4.05 15.06
CA LYS A 494 -5.14 -5.00 15.47
C LYS A 494 -4.33 -5.44 14.27
N LYS A 495 -3.02 -5.49 14.44
CA LYS A 495 -2.05 -5.96 13.46
C LYS A 495 -1.00 -6.81 14.14
N ARG A 496 -0.39 -7.70 13.38
CA ARG A 496 0.82 -8.38 13.82
C ARG A 496 2.01 -7.60 13.31
N ARG A 497 2.96 -7.33 14.20
CA ARG A 497 4.13 -6.53 13.87
C ARG A 497 5.38 -7.40 13.84
N ILE A 498 6.12 -7.26 12.76
CA ILE A 498 7.44 -7.81 12.55
C ILE A 498 8.36 -6.61 12.37
N ARG A 499 9.58 -6.70 12.88
CA ARG A 499 10.60 -5.67 12.67
C ARG A 499 11.86 -6.29 12.11
N PHE A 500 12.51 -5.61 11.18
CA PHE A 500 13.91 -5.85 10.90
C PHE A 500 14.76 -4.91 11.75
N VAL A 501 15.53 -5.49 12.66
CA VAL A 501 16.34 -4.78 13.66
C VAL A 501 17.80 -4.81 13.22
N GLY A 502 18.43 -3.63 13.15
CA GLY A 502 19.89 -3.54 12.93
C GLY A 502 20.67 -4.10 14.12
N ASN A 503 21.76 -4.81 13.85
CA ASN A 503 22.68 -5.32 14.88
C ASN A 503 23.56 -4.22 15.47
N SER A 504 23.67 -3.08 14.78
CA SER A 504 24.42 -1.92 15.21
C SER A 504 23.64 -0.64 14.95
N THR A 505 24.06 0.46 15.58
CA THR A 505 23.48 1.78 15.35
C THR A 505 23.96 2.34 14.02
N VAL A 506 23.12 3.11 13.34
CA VAL A 506 23.45 3.79 12.07
C VAL A 506 24.02 5.16 12.40
N GLY A 507 25.19 5.51 11.84
CA GLY A 507 25.78 6.84 11.94
C GLY A 507 25.68 7.63 10.64
N ALA A 508 26.55 8.62 10.50
CA ALA A 508 26.62 9.47 9.30
C ALA A 508 27.38 8.84 8.13
N GLU A 509 28.08 7.74 8.37
CA GLU A 509 28.57 6.84 7.32
C GLU A 509 27.43 6.10 6.61
N GLY A 510 26.25 6.05 7.23
CA GLY A 510 25.04 5.46 6.68
C GLY A 510 24.91 3.95 6.86
N ASP A 511 23.77 3.45 6.42
CA ASP A 511 23.41 2.04 6.33
C ASP A 511 22.62 1.82 5.03
N LEU A 512 22.80 0.64 4.44
CA LEU A 512 22.03 0.17 3.29
C LEU A 512 21.31 -1.08 3.72
N ARG A 513 19.99 -1.08 3.50
CA ARG A 513 19.13 -2.24 3.77
C ARG A 513 18.47 -2.69 2.50
N LEU A 514 18.32 -4.00 2.36
CA LEU A 514 17.66 -4.61 1.24
C LEU A 514 16.62 -5.60 1.74
N PHE A 515 15.41 -5.50 1.19
CA PHE A 515 14.32 -6.43 1.46
C PHE A 515 13.81 -7.04 0.16
N VAL A 516 13.68 -8.35 0.13
CA VAL A 516 13.08 -9.08 -0.99
C VAL A 516 11.70 -9.56 -0.57
N LEU A 517 10.68 -9.14 -1.31
CA LEU A 517 9.30 -9.60 -1.17
C LEU A 517 9.03 -10.65 -2.25
N SER A 518 9.17 -11.93 -1.91
CA SER A 518 9.02 -13.04 -2.86
C SER A 518 7.67 -13.75 -2.67
N PRO A 519 6.74 -13.65 -3.64
CA PRO A 519 5.50 -14.40 -3.58
C PRO A 519 5.73 -15.85 -4.00
N PHE A 520 5.14 -16.80 -3.30
CA PHE A 520 5.18 -18.21 -3.70
C PHE A 520 3.84 -18.90 -3.43
N PRO A 521 3.44 -19.85 -4.29
CA PRO A 521 2.22 -20.59 -4.09
C PRO A 521 2.34 -21.51 -2.86
N ALA A 522 1.25 -21.63 -2.10
CA ALA A 522 1.18 -22.43 -0.88
C ALA A 522 1.49 -23.94 -1.06
N THR A 523 1.41 -24.46 -2.29
CA THR A 523 1.76 -25.85 -2.61
C THR A 523 3.25 -26.15 -2.55
N GLN A 524 4.12 -25.13 -2.51
CA GLN A 524 5.56 -25.32 -2.50
C GLN A 524 6.05 -25.46 -1.06
N ASN A 525 6.30 -26.70 -0.62
CA ASN A 525 6.88 -27.00 0.70
C ASN A 525 8.35 -26.58 0.84
N ASP A 526 9.01 -26.27 -0.28
CA ASP A 526 10.38 -25.80 -0.29
C ASP A 526 10.39 -24.29 -0.04
N THR A 527 10.80 -23.91 1.16
CA THR A 527 11.13 -22.51 1.44
C THR A 527 12.27 -22.09 0.51
N PRO A 528 12.12 -21.02 -0.30
CA PRO A 528 13.22 -20.50 -1.10
C PRO A 528 14.43 -20.20 -0.21
N GLU A 529 15.60 -20.72 -0.58
CA GLU A 529 16.85 -20.43 0.13
C GLU A 529 17.48 -19.20 -0.51
N ILE A 530 17.47 -18.08 0.21
CA ILE A 530 18.13 -16.85 -0.25
C ILE A 530 19.54 -16.85 0.33
N SER A 531 20.55 -16.98 -0.55
CA SER A 531 21.95 -16.79 -0.19
C SER A 531 22.43 -15.41 -0.65
N LEU A 532 22.98 -14.64 0.29
CA LEU A 532 23.82 -13.49 -0.05
C LEU A 532 25.22 -14.02 -0.33
N GLU A 533 25.64 -13.91 -1.58
CA GLU A 533 26.98 -14.26 -2.01
C GLU A 533 27.71 -13.02 -2.49
N SER A 534 28.97 -12.84 -2.08
CA SER A 534 29.84 -11.85 -2.69
C SER A 534 29.99 -12.23 -4.17
N CYS A 535 29.40 -11.45 -5.07
CA CYS A 535 29.68 -11.52 -6.49
C CYS A 535 31.20 -11.37 -6.70
N THR A 536 31.88 -12.49 -6.86
CA THR A 536 33.23 -12.55 -7.41
C THR A 536 33.20 -12.94 -8.87
N GLU A 537 32.01 -13.20 -9.43
CA GLU A 537 31.87 -13.27 -10.87
C GLU A 537 32.11 -11.88 -11.44
N GLU A 538 33.09 -11.79 -12.35
CA GLU A 538 33.23 -10.71 -13.32
C GLU A 538 31.93 -10.65 -14.12
N LEU A 539 30.90 -10.03 -13.55
CA LEU A 539 29.89 -9.36 -14.35
C LEU A 539 30.70 -8.35 -15.15
N ASP A 540 30.86 -8.61 -16.44
CA ASP A 540 31.44 -7.73 -17.45
C ASP A 540 30.63 -6.41 -17.44
N CYS A 541 30.83 -5.59 -16.41
CA CYS A 541 30.29 -4.26 -16.30
C CYS A 541 31.00 -3.47 -17.40
N PRO A 542 30.30 -3.03 -18.47
CA PRO A 542 30.95 -2.44 -19.64
C PRO A 542 31.51 -1.01 -19.37
N TYR A 543 31.76 -0.66 -18.12
CA TYR A 543 32.29 0.63 -17.71
C TYR A 543 33.79 0.53 -17.42
N ASN A 544 34.58 1.11 -18.33
CA ASN A 544 35.98 1.50 -18.11
C ASN A 544 36.08 2.62 -17.05
N ALA A 545 35.59 2.38 -15.84
CA ALA A 545 35.79 3.24 -14.68
C ALA A 545 36.54 2.42 -13.63
N SER A 546 37.60 3.01 -13.07
CA SER A 546 38.42 2.48 -11.99
C SER A 546 37.60 1.74 -10.93
N VAL A 547 37.88 0.44 -10.75
CA VAL A 547 37.43 -0.48 -9.68
C VAL A 547 36.43 0.12 -8.68
N THR A 548 35.16 0.16 -9.06
CA THR A 548 34.04 0.23 -8.12
C THR A 548 33.86 -1.15 -7.51
N GLN A 549 33.89 -1.27 -6.18
CA GLN A 549 33.53 -2.52 -5.51
C GLN A 549 32.03 -2.77 -5.71
N CYS A 550 31.68 -3.71 -6.59
CA CYS A 550 30.32 -4.18 -6.74
C CYS A 550 30.00 -5.19 -5.62
N SER A 551 28.90 -4.98 -4.90
CA SER A 551 28.28 -6.05 -4.11
C SER A 551 27.02 -6.50 -4.80
N CYS A 552 26.74 -7.81 -4.85
CA CYS A 552 25.44 -8.27 -5.32
C CYS A 552 24.65 -8.93 -4.21
N VAL A 553 23.33 -8.86 -4.35
CA VAL A 553 22.40 -9.74 -3.64
C VAL A 553 21.68 -10.59 -4.69
N SER A 554 21.77 -11.91 -4.57
CA SER A 554 21.12 -12.86 -5.47
C SER A 554 20.02 -13.64 -4.74
N MET A 555 18.99 -14.05 -5.48
CA MET A 555 18.06 -15.07 -5.02
C MET A 555 18.20 -16.31 -5.88
N CYS A 556 18.47 -17.44 -5.22
CA CYS A 556 18.48 -18.74 -5.85
C CYS A 556 17.22 -19.51 -5.45
N SER A 557 16.64 -20.26 -6.39
CA SER A 557 15.58 -21.21 -6.09
C SER A 557 15.92 -22.52 -6.78
N ASN A 558 16.09 -23.59 -6.01
CA ASN A 558 16.56 -24.89 -6.50
C ASN A 558 17.89 -24.78 -7.27
N SER A 559 18.86 -24.03 -6.75
CA SER A 559 20.17 -23.74 -7.40
C SER A 559 20.08 -22.99 -8.73
N ILE A 560 18.94 -22.36 -9.06
CA ILE A 560 18.79 -21.49 -10.23
C ILE A 560 18.74 -20.05 -9.74
N LEU A 561 19.69 -19.22 -10.22
CA LEU A 561 19.66 -17.77 -10.02
C LEU A 561 18.39 -17.20 -10.65
N ARG A 562 17.54 -16.58 -9.83
CA ARG A 562 16.30 -15.93 -10.27
C ARG A 562 16.54 -14.47 -10.66
N TRP A 563 17.30 -13.76 -9.83
CA TRP A 563 17.68 -12.37 -10.07
C TRP A 563 18.89 -12.01 -9.19
N ALA A 564 19.60 -10.96 -9.58
CA ALA A 564 20.69 -10.36 -8.81
C ALA A 564 20.54 -8.83 -8.82
N VAL A 565 20.73 -8.19 -7.67
CA VAL A 565 20.80 -6.73 -7.52
C VAL A 565 22.25 -6.37 -7.35
N VAL A 566 22.80 -5.58 -8.27
CA VAL A 566 24.18 -5.08 -8.19
C VAL A 566 24.15 -3.69 -7.57
N LEU A 567 24.81 -3.55 -6.42
CA LEU A 567 25.03 -2.29 -5.74
C LEU A 567 26.39 -1.75 -6.20
N LEU A 568 26.38 -0.66 -6.95
CA LEU A 568 27.58 0.07 -7.35
C LEU A 568 27.90 1.09 -6.26
N GLY A 569 29.02 0.90 -5.57
CA GLY A 569 29.52 1.80 -4.52
C GLY A 569 30.30 2.99 -5.04
#